data_AF-A0A2V4XM41-F1
#
_entry.id   AF-A0A2V4XM41-F1
#
_cell.length_a   1.000
_cell.length_b   1.000
_cell.length_c   1.000
_cell.angle_alpha   90.00
_cell.angle_beta   90.00
_cell.angle_gamma   90.00
#
_symmetry.space_group_name_H-M   'P 1'
#
loop_
_entity.id
_entity.type
_entity.pdbx_description
1 polymer ?
#
loop_
_entity_poly.entity_id
_entity_poly.type
_entity_poly.pdbx_seq_one_letter_code
_entity_poly.pdbx_strand_id
1 'polypeptide(L)'
;MKKLYTTLILILTVSLGVQAQDFPTTFWSNHADISWYGPTETEYTLTTASQLAGVSQLVAQGYDFEGITIILGANIDLDGNL
;
A
#
# COMPACT_ATOMS: atom_id res chain seq x y z
N MET A 1 50.03 15.79 -0.53
CA MET A 1 48.77 16.04 -1.29
C MET A 1 48.04 14.78 -1.74
N LYS A 2 48.71 13.64 -2.03
CA LYS A 2 48.05 12.38 -2.45
C LYS A 2 47.14 11.71 -1.41
N LYS A 3 47.45 11.80 -0.11
CA LYS A 3 46.68 11.15 0.97
C LYS A 3 45.31 11.79 1.22
N LEU A 4 45.12 13.06 0.85
CA LEU A 4 43.85 13.77 1.00
C LEU A 4 42.82 13.29 -0.05
N TYR A 5 43.28 12.97 -1.26
CA TYR A 5 42.42 12.44 -2.32
C TYR A 5 41.97 10.99 -2.05
N THR A 6 42.82 10.17 -1.43
CA THR A 6 42.47 8.78 -1.11
C THR A 6 41.39 8.69 -0.03
N THR A 7 41.39 9.59 0.95
CA THR A 7 40.34 9.64 2.00
C THR A 7 39.01 10.18 1.46
N LEU A 8 39.05 11.13 0.53
CA LEU A 8 37.84 11.69 -0.08
C LEU A 8 37.12 10.69 -1.01
N ILE A 9 37.87 9.85 -1.73
CA ILE A 9 37.32 8.79 -2.60
C ILE A 9 36.67 7.66 -1.78
N LEU A 10 37.20 7.34 -0.58
CA LEU A 10 36.64 6.29 0.29
C LEU A 10 35.29 6.70 0.90
N ILE A 11 35.08 7.99 1.17
CA ILE A 11 33.81 8.51 1.70
C ILE A 11 32.74 8.55 0.60
N LEU A 12 33.14 8.72 -0.67
CA LEU A 12 32.22 8.76 -1.80
C LEU A 12 31.66 7.37 -2.18
N THR A 13 32.33 6.27 -1.81
CA THR A 13 31.88 4.90 -2.14
C THR A 13 30.85 4.31 -1.16
N VAL A 14 30.62 4.92 0.01
CA VAL A 14 29.77 4.33 1.07
C VAL A 14 28.28 4.60 0.88
N SER A 15 27.88 5.56 0.05
CA SER A 15 26.49 6.05 0.03
C SER A 15 25.56 5.44 -1.02
N LEU A 16 25.90 4.32 -1.66
CA LEU A 16 24.93 3.55 -2.44
C LEU A 16 24.31 2.44 -1.57
N GLY A 17 23.69 2.85 -0.47
CA GLY A 17 22.69 2.01 0.19
C GLY A 17 21.47 1.95 -0.72
N VAL A 18 21.48 1.02 -1.68
CA VAL A 18 20.25 0.63 -2.39
C VAL A 18 19.32 0.07 -1.34
N GLN A 19 18.34 0.86 -0.90
CA GLN A 19 17.19 0.33 -0.20
C GLN A 19 16.41 -0.48 -1.25
N ALA A 20 16.56 -1.80 -1.22
CA ALA A 20 15.64 -2.66 -1.96
C ALA A 20 14.27 -2.44 -1.34
N GLN A 21 13.32 -1.92 -2.10
CA GLN A 21 11.92 -1.94 -1.68
C GLN A 21 11.51 -3.42 -1.65
N ASP A 22 11.16 -3.94 -0.48
CA ASP A 22 10.64 -5.29 -0.38
C ASP A 22 9.34 -5.33 -1.17
N PHE A 23 9.31 -6.14 -2.23
CA PHE A 23 8.08 -6.40 -2.96
C PHE A 23 7.13 -7.21 -2.09
N PRO A 24 5.82 -7.00 -2.20
CA PRO A 24 4.85 -7.77 -1.44
C PRO A 24 4.98 -9.24 -1.81
N THR A 25 5.00 -10.11 -0.80
CA THR A 25 4.94 -11.56 -1.02
C THR A 25 3.51 -12.10 -1.07
N THR A 26 2.52 -11.23 -0.85
CA THR A 26 1.09 -11.57 -0.80
C THR A 26 0.29 -10.66 -1.73
N PHE A 27 -0.82 -11.15 -2.26
CA PHE A 27 -1.74 -10.31 -3.02
C PHE A 27 -2.49 -9.36 -2.08
N TRP A 28 -2.79 -8.16 -2.58
CA TRP A 28 -3.59 -7.15 -1.86
C TRP A 28 -4.92 -7.71 -1.34
N SER A 29 -5.61 -8.51 -2.15
CA SER A 29 -6.87 -9.16 -1.77
C SER A 29 -6.75 -10.15 -0.61
N ASN A 30 -5.55 -10.65 -0.28
CA ASN A 30 -5.36 -11.56 0.84
C ASN A 30 -5.55 -10.86 2.20
N HIS A 31 -5.49 -9.54 2.23
CA HIS A 31 -5.69 -8.72 3.43
C HIS A 31 -7.11 -8.15 3.53
N ALA A 32 -8.01 -8.57 2.65
CA ALA A 32 -9.35 -8.03 2.52
C ALA A 32 -10.22 -8.32 3.74
N ASP A 33 -10.80 -7.25 4.28
CA ASP A 33 -11.98 -7.29 5.14
C ASP A 33 -13.19 -6.82 4.32
N ILE A 34 -14.18 -7.69 4.16
CA ILE A 34 -15.46 -7.40 3.47
C ILE A 34 -16.65 -7.32 4.42
N SER A 35 -16.42 -7.38 5.75
CA SER A 35 -17.50 -7.38 6.75
C SER A 35 -18.31 -6.08 6.80
N TRP A 36 -17.77 -4.99 6.24
CA TRP A 36 -18.41 -3.69 6.13
C TRP A 36 -19.44 -3.59 4.99
N TYR A 37 -19.36 -4.48 3.99
CA TYR A 37 -20.16 -4.37 2.79
C TYR A 37 -21.56 -4.97 2.97
N GLY A 38 -22.57 -4.21 2.55
CA GLY A 38 -23.94 -4.68 2.33
C GLY A 38 -24.36 -4.40 0.89
N PRO A 39 -25.36 -5.09 0.33
CA PRO A 39 -25.77 -4.82 -1.06
C PRO A 39 -26.69 -3.61 -1.22
N THR A 40 -27.16 -2.98 -0.14
CA THR A 40 -28.23 -1.96 -0.17
C THR A 40 -27.75 -0.54 -0.03
N GLU A 41 -26.61 -0.30 0.61
CA GLU A 41 -26.12 1.06 0.84
C GLU A 41 -25.35 1.57 -0.38
N THR A 42 -25.44 2.87 -0.61
CA THR A 42 -24.70 3.56 -1.68
C THR A 42 -23.49 4.33 -1.15
N GLU A 43 -23.24 4.28 0.16
CA GLU A 43 -22.12 4.98 0.80
C GLU A 43 -21.50 4.11 1.91
N TYR A 44 -20.18 3.99 1.91
CA TYR A 44 -19.43 3.26 2.94
C TYR A 44 -18.23 4.07 3.40
N THR A 45 -18.01 4.13 4.71
CA THR A 45 -16.82 4.74 5.30
C THR A 45 -15.82 3.67 5.69
N LEU A 46 -14.65 3.67 5.05
CA LEU A 46 -13.55 2.75 5.33
C LEU A 46 -12.49 3.48 6.17
N THR A 47 -11.99 2.79 7.19
CA THR A 47 -11.02 3.35 8.17
C THR A 47 -9.72 2.56 8.23
N THR A 48 -9.65 1.40 7.56
CA THR A 48 -8.47 0.54 7.54
C THR A 48 -8.06 0.13 6.12
N ALA A 49 -6.79 -0.22 5.96
CA ALA A 49 -6.26 -0.76 4.71
C ALA A 49 -6.99 -2.05 4.31
N SER A 50 -7.24 -2.96 5.25
CA SER A 50 -7.97 -4.20 5.01
C SER A 50 -9.38 -3.98 4.44
N GLN A 51 -10.10 -2.96 4.92
CA GLN A 51 -11.42 -2.61 4.37
C GLN A 51 -11.31 -2.12 2.92
N LEU A 52 -10.28 -1.34 2.60
CA LEU A 52 -9.99 -0.91 1.23
C LEU A 52 -9.56 -2.09 0.33
N ALA A 53 -8.83 -3.06 0.87
CA ALA A 53 -8.54 -4.33 0.19
C ALA A 53 -9.84 -5.10 -0.12
N GLY A 54 -10.81 -5.03 0.79
CA GLY A 54 -12.17 -5.54 0.59
C GLY A 54 -12.84 -5.06 -0.69
N VAL A 55 -12.65 -3.78 -1.07
CA VAL A 55 -13.20 -3.23 -2.33
C VAL A 55 -12.64 -3.99 -3.53
N SER A 56 -11.33 -4.21 -3.58
CA SER A 56 -10.69 -4.94 -4.68
C SER A 56 -11.17 -6.40 -4.77
N GLN A 57 -11.36 -7.05 -3.62
CA GLN A 57 -11.90 -8.40 -3.56
C GLN A 57 -13.34 -8.47 -4.06
N LEU A 58 -14.20 -7.52 -3.67
CA LEU A 58 -15.59 -7.48 -4.12
C LEU A 58 -15.70 -7.24 -5.64
N VAL A 59 -14.91 -6.31 -6.18
CA VAL A 59 -14.85 -6.10 -7.64
C VAL A 59 -14.38 -7.36 -8.36
N ALA A 60 -13.36 -8.05 -7.84
CA ALA A 60 -12.89 -9.32 -8.40
C ALA A 60 -13.94 -10.45 -8.34
N GLN A 61 -14.87 -10.38 -7.38
CA GLN A 61 -16.02 -11.30 -7.27
C GLN A 61 -17.21 -10.90 -8.15
N GLY A 62 -17.15 -9.75 -8.84
CA GLY A 62 -18.18 -9.29 -9.77
C GLY A 62 -19.25 -8.38 -9.16
N TYR A 63 -19.03 -7.86 -7.95
CA TYR A 63 -19.90 -6.82 -7.40
C TYR A 63 -19.66 -5.49 -8.12
N ASP A 64 -20.75 -4.82 -8.46
CA ASP A 64 -20.71 -3.50 -9.09
C ASP A 64 -20.66 -2.39 -8.03
N PHE A 65 -19.85 -1.37 -8.31
CA PHE A 65 -19.70 -0.17 -7.50
C PHE A 65 -20.18 1.09 -8.24
N GLU A 66 -20.86 0.94 -9.38
CA GLU A 66 -21.56 2.05 -10.03
C GLU A 66 -22.52 2.73 -9.05
N GLY A 67 -22.39 4.06 -8.91
CA GLY A 67 -23.21 4.84 -7.99
C GLY A 67 -22.88 4.68 -6.50
N ILE A 68 -21.86 3.89 -6.13
CA ILE A 68 -21.40 3.74 -4.75
C ILE A 68 -20.29 4.76 -4.45
N THR A 69 -20.40 5.42 -3.29
CA THR A 69 -19.37 6.31 -2.74
C THR A 69 -18.58 5.61 -1.64
N ILE A 70 -17.25 5.57 -1.78
CA ILE A 70 -16.34 5.08 -0.74
C ILE A 70 -15.65 6.28 -0.09
N ILE A 71 -15.91 6.47 1.20
CA ILE A 71 -15.32 7.53 2.01
C ILE A 71 -14.13 6.95 2.77
N LEU A 72 -12.97 7.60 2.68
CA LEU A 72 -11.85 7.28 3.56
C LEU A 72 -12.01 8.10 4.87
N GLY A 73 -12.46 7.42 5.92
CA GLY A 73 -12.72 8.03 7.23
C GLY A 73 -11.47 8.21 8.11
N ALA A 74 -10.33 7.71 7.66
CA ALA A 74 -9.03 7.84 8.31
C ALA A 74 -7.90 7.89 7.28
N ASN A 75 -6.71 8.28 7.72
CA ASN A 75 -5.51 8.05 6.92
C ASN A 75 -5.30 6.55 6.76
N ILE A 76 -5.12 6.11 5.51
CA ILE A 76 -4.90 4.70 5.18
C ILE A 76 -3.43 4.50 4.86
N ASP A 77 -2.75 3.70 5.67
CA ASP A 77 -1.40 3.24 5.39
C ASP A 77 -1.47 1.96 4.56
N LEU A 78 -0.88 2.00 3.37
CA LEU A 78 -0.80 0.85 2.46
C LEU A 78 0.58 0.18 2.50
N ASP A 79 1.52 0.74 3.25
CA ASP A 79 2.87 0.20 3.37
C ASP A 79 2.82 -1.19 4.01
N GLY A 80 3.73 -2.07 3.57
CA GLY A 80 3.75 -3.49 3.96
C GLY A 80 2.60 -4.36 3.44
N ASN A 81 1.63 -3.80 2.70
CA ASN A 81 0.54 -4.55 2.05
C ASN A 81 0.56 -4.45 0.50
N LEU A 82 1.53 -3.71 -0.05
CA LEU A 82 1.74 -3.41 -1.47
C LEU A 82 3.09 -3.87 -1.98
#